data_AF-A0A673ML77-F1
#
_entry.id   AF-A0A673ML77-F1
#
_cell.length_a   1.000
_cell.length_b   1.000
_cell.length_c   1.000
_cell.angle_alpha   90.00
_cell.angle_beta   90.00
_cell.angle_gamma   90.00
#
_symmetry.space_group_name_H-M   'P 1'
#
loop_
_entity.id
_entity.type
_entity.pdbx_description
1 polymer ?
#
loop_
_entity_poly.entity_id
_entity_poly.type
_entity_poly.pdbx_seq_one_letter_code
_entity_poly.pdbx_strand_id
1 'polypeptide(L)'
;CLLIFSFSLYFITILYFLFILFSLLLHIENLSEAVKANTSPAGAEKITKEMEELRQAWQRLRQVLLEIQEELQSSLDSESEYSNRCKELWVDLEQLRTLVQNLSSDLESRDGERTKEHMVAQWKTHTGVRNKLIAEEPRVEQLKSRLKELFRFPQDSKSLSDEMLAVVKEYQSVKGRSFRLSSESEMALRQILQDPLYGFSQWSQVVSQVLEASAEVTDFSQIALLLLKNSVQLQERLSLLQVKSDLLSSVFGQEKADDLLQELRGDVRKRELLHSNLLECKNHLQVSRQQQLKILLLYVQTENIAEHESFHDNILNMEKWLMIMRQKLESFRRSNGEWSINNRQALGEFPEKELQLHQTEAQGQTVLARTSDEGKVHIQQDLKRLRETWMSLHTLSLNLYRLEEVRLAEHNYDILSDLLNKPHRNCYNHKYNHVSSFLLQMGCQGPQHLADMEAQRREFEAWLHKENDKLTGILNNQRSLSDKELRIRQNTLKGLHAGVAWGQSQFQKLMAGRRSTSAEEDVELEELRYRWMLYKSKLKEAGDLRGLLKHKVQRENLGLGFLYRVCRVALPLQLLLLALLLLAFLLPMMDEGTSCSLSNNFARSFNIMLRYDGPPPT
;
A
#
# COMPACT_ATOMS: atom_id res chain seq x y z
N CYS A 1 -24.89 -44.08 25.84
CA CYS A 1 -26.06 -44.98 25.83
C CYS A 1 -25.68 -46.45 26.08
N LEU A 2 -24.82 -47.08 25.25
CA LEU A 2 -24.41 -48.49 25.45
C LEU A 2 -23.67 -48.76 26.78
N LEU A 3 -22.82 -47.84 27.24
CA LEU A 3 -22.13 -47.94 28.54
C LEU A 3 -23.09 -47.89 29.74
N ILE A 4 -24.07 -46.97 29.71
CA ILE A 4 -25.09 -46.82 30.77
C ILE A 4 -25.99 -48.05 30.84
N PHE A 5 -26.37 -48.60 29.69
CA PHE A 5 -27.15 -49.85 29.61
C PHE A 5 -26.36 -51.06 30.12
N SER A 6 -25.08 -51.16 29.78
CA SER A 6 -24.20 -52.23 30.28
C SER A 6 -24.02 -52.17 31.80
N PHE A 7 -23.92 -50.96 32.35
CA PHE A 7 -23.73 -50.73 33.78
C PHE A 7 -24.99 -51.06 34.59
N SER A 8 -26.16 -50.69 34.08
CA SER A 8 -27.46 -51.03 34.68
C SER A 8 -27.72 -52.54 34.69
N LEU A 9 -27.42 -53.24 33.58
CA LEU A 9 -27.50 -54.72 33.56
C LEU A 9 -26.53 -55.37 34.55
N TYR A 10 -25.31 -54.86 34.65
CA TYR A 10 -24.30 -55.37 35.57
C TYR A 10 -24.75 -55.22 37.03
N PHE A 11 -25.32 -54.07 37.37
CA PHE A 11 -25.87 -53.79 38.68
C PHE A 11 -27.03 -54.73 39.06
N ILE A 12 -27.96 -54.97 38.13
CA ILE A 12 -29.06 -55.91 38.33
C ILE A 12 -28.52 -57.33 38.57
N THR A 13 -27.49 -57.75 37.83
CA THR A 13 -26.88 -59.08 38.05
C THR A 13 -26.16 -59.21 39.39
N ILE A 14 -25.48 -58.15 39.85
CA ILE A 14 -24.83 -58.14 41.17
C ILE A 14 -25.85 -58.17 42.30
N LEU A 15 -26.93 -57.39 42.21
CA LEU A 15 -28.02 -57.40 43.20
C LEU A 15 -28.70 -58.77 43.29
N TYR A 16 -28.96 -59.40 42.15
CA TYR A 16 -29.56 -60.73 42.11
C TYR A 16 -28.62 -61.79 42.73
N PHE A 17 -27.31 -61.68 42.47
CA PHE A 17 -26.31 -62.56 43.07
C PHE A 17 -26.16 -62.36 44.58
N LEU A 18 -26.18 -61.11 45.05
CA LEU A 18 -26.19 -60.79 46.47
C LEU A 18 -27.43 -61.35 47.19
N PHE A 19 -28.59 -61.31 46.54
CA PHE A 19 -29.81 -61.91 47.07
C PHE A 19 -29.71 -63.44 47.20
N ILE A 20 -29.13 -64.11 46.21
CA ILE A 20 -28.88 -65.56 46.25
C ILE A 20 -27.90 -65.92 47.38
N LEU A 21 -26.78 -65.20 47.49
CA LEU A 21 -25.78 -65.44 48.54
C LEU A 21 -26.34 -65.21 49.94
N PHE A 22 -27.17 -64.18 50.12
CA PHE A 22 -27.85 -63.93 51.38
C PHE A 22 -28.83 -65.06 51.74
N SER A 23 -29.59 -65.55 50.75
CA SER A 23 -30.51 -66.68 50.94
C SER A 23 -29.76 -67.97 51.30
N LEU A 24 -28.60 -68.21 50.68
CA LEU A 24 -27.72 -69.33 50.99
C LEU A 24 -27.13 -69.23 52.40
N LEU A 25 -26.71 -68.04 52.83
CA LEU A 25 -26.23 -67.80 54.20
C LEU A 25 -27.30 -68.15 55.23
N LEU A 26 -28.55 -67.73 54.99
CA LEU A 26 -29.69 -68.01 55.86
C LEU A 26 -30.02 -69.52 55.91
N HIS A 27 -29.85 -70.21 54.78
CA HIS A 27 -30.02 -71.66 54.71
C HIS A 27 -28.92 -72.40 55.49
N ILE A 28 -27.66 -72.00 55.33
CA ILE A 28 -26.52 -72.55 56.08
C ILE A 28 -26.68 -72.28 57.58
N GLU A 29 -27.18 -71.10 57.96
CA GLU A 29 -27.47 -70.76 59.35
C GLU A 29 -28.48 -71.73 59.98
N ASN A 30 -29.59 -72.00 59.27
CA ASN A 30 -30.60 -72.96 59.70
C ASN A 30 -30.05 -74.39 59.82
N LEU A 31 -29.23 -74.82 58.85
CA LEU A 31 -28.56 -76.13 58.90
C LEU A 31 -27.55 -76.20 60.06
N SER A 32 -26.83 -75.11 60.33
CA SER A 32 -25.84 -75.05 61.41
C SER A 32 -26.49 -75.23 62.78
N GLU A 33 -27.69 -74.67 63.00
CA GLU A 33 -28.45 -74.88 64.25
C GLU A 33 -28.91 -76.33 64.42
N ALA A 34 -29.37 -76.97 63.33
CA ALA A 34 -29.75 -78.39 63.35
C ALA A 34 -28.55 -79.32 63.62
N VAL A 35 -27.38 -79.02 63.06
CA VAL A 35 -26.14 -79.78 63.28
C VAL A 35 -25.58 -79.56 64.68
N LYS A 36 -25.61 -78.31 65.19
CA LYS A 36 -25.20 -77.96 66.56
C LYS A 36 -25.99 -78.72 67.63
N ALA A 37 -27.30 -78.88 67.43
CA ALA A 37 -28.16 -79.62 68.36
C ALA A 37 -27.81 -81.12 68.48
N ASN A 38 -27.11 -81.68 67.49
CA ASN A 38 -26.78 -83.11 67.38
C ASN A 38 -25.27 -83.40 67.49
N THR A 39 -24.44 -82.42 67.88
CA THR A 39 -22.97 -82.57 68.01
C THR A 39 -22.48 -82.38 69.45
N SER A 40 -21.23 -82.77 69.72
CA SER A 40 -20.60 -82.58 71.04
C SER A 40 -20.44 -81.08 71.37
N PRO A 41 -20.38 -80.68 72.66
CA PRO A 41 -20.26 -79.27 73.05
C PRO A 41 -19.10 -78.52 72.39
N ALA A 42 -17.93 -79.17 72.26
CA ALA A 42 -16.77 -78.60 71.57
C ALA A 42 -16.97 -78.46 70.05
N GLY A 43 -17.73 -79.39 69.44
CA GLY A 43 -18.13 -79.31 68.03
C GLY A 43 -19.12 -78.19 67.78
N ALA A 44 -20.10 -78.02 68.67
CA ALA A 44 -21.08 -76.93 68.60
C ALA A 44 -20.41 -75.55 68.73
N GLU A 45 -19.43 -75.40 69.63
CA GLU A 45 -18.62 -74.16 69.76
C GLU A 45 -17.84 -73.85 68.48
N LYS A 46 -17.22 -74.86 67.86
CA LYS A 46 -16.50 -74.69 66.58
C LYS A 46 -17.44 -74.24 65.45
N ILE A 47 -18.62 -74.84 65.33
CA ILE A 47 -19.63 -74.45 64.33
C ILE A 47 -20.11 -73.01 64.57
N THR A 48 -20.31 -72.59 65.83
CA THR A 48 -20.68 -71.19 66.12
C THR A 48 -19.62 -70.20 65.69
N LYS A 49 -18.34 -70.54 65.87
CA LYS A 49 -17.22 -69.70 65.46
C LYS A 49 -17.12 -69.59 63.93
N GLU A 50 -17.21 -70.71 63.22
CA GLU A 50 -17.18 -70.73 61.74
C GLU A 50 -18.38 -69.97 61.14
N MET A 51 -19.57 -70.08 61.75
CA MET A 51 -20.76 -69.31 61.33
C MET A 51 -20.57 -67.81 61.56
N GLU A 52 -19.97 -67.41 62.67
CA GLU A 52 -19.68 -66.00 62.96
C GLU A 52 -18.61 -65.43 62.02
N GLU A 53 -17.56 -66.20 61.72
CA GLU A 53 -16.56 -65.85 60.69
C GLU A 53 -17.21 -65.64 59.33
N LEU A 54 -18.18 -66.50 58.96
CA LEU A 54 -18.95 -66.38 57.72
C LEU A 54 -19.84 -65.13 57.69
N ARG A 55 -20.55 -64.81 58.79
CA ARG A 55 -21.36 -63.58 58.90
C ARG A 55 -20.48 -62.33 58.75
N GLN A 56 -19.32 -62.31 59.40
CA GLN A 56 -18.38 -61.19 59.28
C GLN A 56 -17.80 -61.08 57.88
N ALA A 57 -17.47 -62.20 57.22
CA ALA A 57 -17.00 -62.20 55.84
C ALA A 57 -18.06 -61.63 54.88
N TRP A 58 -19.33 -62.00 55.07
CA TRP A 58 -20.46 -61.45 54.30
C TRP A 58 -20.63 -59.94 54.51
N GLN A 59 -20.59 -59.47 55.76
CA GLN A 59 -20.68 -58.03 56.06
C GLN A 59 -19.53 -57.24 55.44
N ARG A 60 -18.29 -57.75 55.53
CA ARG A 60 -17.12 -57.14 54.86
C ARG A 60 -17.30 -57.07 53.35
N LEU A 61 -17.78 -58.15 52.72
CA LEU A 61 -18.04 -58.18 51.28
C LEU A 61 -19.10 -57.13 50.89
N ARG A 62 -20.20 -57.03 51.65
CA ARG A 62 -21.25 -56.04 51.39
C ARG A 62 -20.72 -54.61 51.50
N GLN A 63 -19.89 -54.32 52.50
CA GLN A 63 -19.30 -53.00 52.69
C GLN A 63 -18.37 -52.62 51.52
N VAL A 64 -17.47 -53.53 51.13
CA VAL A 64 -16.56 -53.34 49.99
C VAL A 64 -17.32 -53.10 48.69
N LEU A 65 -18.44 -53.81 48.47
CA LEU A 65 -19.26 -53.61 47.27
C LEU A 65 -19.95 -52.24 47.22
N LEU A 66 -20.38 -51.71 48.37
CA LEU A 66 -20.94 -50.36 48.46
C LEU A 66 -19.88 -49.29 48.22
N GLU A 67 -18.69 -49.44 48.81
CA GLU A 67 -17.56 -48.54 48.59
C GLU A 67 -17.13 -48.51 47.11
N ILE A 68 -17.00 -49.68 46.48
CA ILE A 68 -16.70 -49.78 45.05
C ILE A 68 -17.80 -49.12 44.21
N GLN A 69 -19.07 -49.25 44.61
CA GLN A 69 -20.17 -48.61 43.90
C GLN A 69 -20.10 -47.09 43.98
N GLU A 70 -19.87 -46.53 45.17
CA GLU A 70 -19.74 -45.08 45.37
C GLU A 70 -18.52 -44.51 44.62
N GLU A 71 -17.37 -45.20 44.68
CA GLU A 71 -16.16 -44.83 43.92
C GLU A 71 -16.42 -44.84 42.42
N LEU A 72 -17.06 -45.90 41.90
CA LEU A 72 -17.33 -46.04 40.48
C LEU A 72 -18.38 -45.02 39.99
N GLN A 73 -19.38 -44.71 40.82
CA GLN A 73 -20.34 -43.64 40.54
C GLN A 73 -19.65 -42.27 40.50
N SER A 74 -18.79 -41.96 41.49
CA SER A 74 -18.03 -40.70 41.50
C SER A 74 -17.07 -40.57 40.31
N SER A 75 -16.47 -41.68 39.88
CA SER A 75 -15.66 -41.74 38.66
C SER A 75 -16.50 -41.50 37.40
N LEU A 76 -17.71 -42.06 37.33
CA LEU A 76 -18.62 -41.84 36.20
C LEU A 76 -19.11 -40.40 36.14
N ASP A 77 -19.47 -39.82 37.29
CA ASP A 77 -19.94 -38.44 37.38
C ASP A 77 -18.82 -37.47 36.97
N SER A 78 -17.59 -37.69 37.46
CA SER A 78 -16.42 -36.88 37.07
C SER A 78 -16.05 -37.02 35.59
N GLU A 79 -16.19 -38.22 34.99
CA GLU A 79 -16.00 -38.42 33.54
C GLU A 79 -17.09 -37.69 32.73
N SER A 80 -18.33 -37.71 33.20
CA SER A 80 -19.45 -37.02 32.56
C SER A 80 -19.28 -35.50 32.62
N GLU A 81 -18.83 -34.96 33.75
CA GLU A 81 -18.54 -33.55 33.95
C GLU A 81 -17.39 -33.09 33.04
N TYR A 82 -16.29 -33.86 32.99
CA TYR A 82 -15.19 -33.61 32.07
C TYR A 82 -15.66 -33.57 30.61
N SER A 83 -16.44 -34.57 30.19
CA SER A 83 -16.97 -34.64 28.81
C SER A 83 -17.82 -33.42 28.46
N ASN A 84 -18.69 -32.98 29.37
CA ASN A 84 -19.56 -31.83 29.15
C ASN A 84 -18.76 -30.53 29.09
N ARG A 85 -17.84 -30.30 30.05
CA ARG A 85 -16.96 -29.12 30.04
C ARG A 85 -16.09 -29.05 28.78
N CYS A 86 -15.58 -30.18 28.29
CA CYS A 86 -14.85 -30.22 27.02
C CYS A 86 -15.73 -29.82 25.84
N LYS A 87 -16.97 -30.33 25.75
CA LYS A 87 -17.90 -29.97 24.66
C LYS A 87 -18.22 -28.48 24.66
N GLU A 88 -18.53 -27.92 25.82
CA GLU A 88 -18.80 -26.49 25.97
C GLU A 88 -17.59 -25.64 25.54
N LEU A 89 -16.39 -26.00 26.02
CA LEU A 89 -15.18 -25.26 25.63
C LEU A 89 -14.90 -25.36 24.13
N TRP A 90 -15.10 -26.53 23.52
CA TRP A 90 -14.98 -26.70 22.07
C TRP A 90 -15.90 -25.77 21.28
N VAL A 91 -17.16 -25.64 21.70
CA VAL A 91 -18.13 -24.74 21.05
C VAL A 91 -17.68 -23.28 21.20
N ASP A 92 -17.27 -22.87 22.38
CA ASP A 92 -16.79 -21.50 22.61
C ASP A 92 -15.53 -21.17 21.80
N LEU A 93 -14.61 -22.13 21.64
CA LEU A 93 -13.41 -21.98 20.83
C LEU A 93 -13.73 -21.81 19.34
N GLU A 94 -14.69 -22.58 18.82
CA GLU A 94 -15.11 -22.47 17.43
C GLU A 94 -15.80 -21.12 17.17
N GLN A 95 -16.62 -20.64 18.12
CA GLN A 95 -17.19 -19.30 18.05
C GLN A 95 -16.12 -18.20 18.05
N LEU A 96 -15.09 -18.32 18.89
CA LEU A 96 -13.99 -17.37 18.90
C LEU A 96 -13.20 -17.41 17.59
N ARG A 97 -12.90 -18.61 17.07
CA ARG A 97 -12.22 -18.77 15.78
C ARG A 97 -12.98 -18.11 14.65
N THR A 98 -14.28 -18.41 14.51
CA THR A 98 -15.12 -17.84 13.45
C THR A 98 -15.19 -16.32 13.54
N LEU A 99 -15.31 -15.75 14.76
CA LEU A 99 -15.22 -14.30 14.97
C LEU A 99 -13.88 -13.74 14.52
N VAL A 100 -12.76 -14.36 14.92
CA VAL A 100 -11.40 -13.91 14.56
C VAL A 100 -11.17 -13.96 13.05
N GLN A 101 -11.65 -15.01 12.38
CA GLN A 101 -11.56 -15.15 10.92
C GLN A 101 -12.36 -14.09 10.18
N ASN A 102 -13.59 -13.80 10.63
CA ASN A 102 -14.41 -12.73 10.07
C ASN A 102 -13.71 -11.37 10.22
N LEU A 103 -13.20 -11.07 11.42
CA LEU A 103 -12.45 -9.84 11.67
C LEU A 103 -11.14 -9.77 10.86
N SER A 104 -10.50 -10.91 10.62
CA SER A 104 -9.30 -10.97 9.76
C SER A 104 -9.66 -10.66 8.30
N SER A 105 -10.80 -11.14 7.81
CA SER A 105 -11.29 -10.84 6.45
C SER A 105 -11.62 -9.36 6.29
N ASP A 106 -12.21 -8.72 7.32
CA ASP A 106 -12.46 -7.26 7.33
C ASP A 106 -11.16 -6.43 7.24
N LEU A 107 -10.00 -7.00 7.62
CA LEU A 107 -8.69 -6.36 7.51
C LEU A 107 -8.01 -6.58 6.14
N GLU A 108 -8.61 -7.35 5.24
CA GLU A 108 -8.09 -7.51 3.88
C GLU A 108 -8.58 -6.35 3.01
N SER A 109 -7.64 -5.57 2.46
CA SER A 109 -8.01 -4.50 1.55
C SER A 109 -8.47 -5.11 0.24
N ARG A 110 -9.70 -4.80 -0.19
CA ARG A 110 -10.06 -4.92 -1.60
C ARG A 110 -9.22 -3.90 -2.36
N ASP A 111 -8.44 -4.36 -3.35
CA ASP A 111 -7.70 -3.50 -4.27
C ASP A 111 -8.69 -2.51 -4.91
N GLY A 112 -8.68 -1.29 -4.36
CA GLY A 112 -9.60 -0.23 -4.69
C GLY A 112 -8.83 1.08 -4.80
N GLU A 113 -9.37 1.99 -5.59
CA GLU A 113 -8.77 3.29 -5.87
C GLU A 113 -8.50 4.06 -4.57
N ARG A 114 -7.29 4.63 -4.46
CA ARG A 114 -6.75 5.26 -3.24
C ARG A 114 -7.33 6.66 -3.02
N THR A 115 -8.65 6.76 -2.93
CA THR A 115 -9.35 8.04 -2.66
C THR A 115 -9.29 8.41 -1.18
N LYS A 116 -9.44 9.70 -0.86
CA LYS A 116 -9.41 10.20 0.53
C LYS A 116 -10.52 9.58 1.36
N GLU A 117 -11.71 9.46 0.77
CA GLU A 117 -12.88 8.86 1.38
C GLU A 117 -12.67 7.37 1.65
N HIS A 118 -12.03 6.66 0.72
CA HIS A 118 -11.68 5.24 0.91
C HIS A 118 -10.67 5.05 2.05
N MET A 119 -9.64 5.89 2.15
CA MET A 119 -8.66 5.84 3.25
C MET A 119 -9.32 6.07 4.61
N VAL A 120 -10.28 6.99 4.70
CA VAL A 120 -11.06 7.23 5.93
C VAL A 120 -11.91 6.01 6.27
N ALA A 121 -12.58 5.41 5.28
CA ALA A 121 -13.38 4.21 5.50
C ALA A 121 -12.52 3.02 5.97
N GLN A 122 -11.35 2.80 5.34
CA GLN A 122 -10.40 1.76 5.74
C GLN A 122 -9.91 1.96 7.18
N TRP A 123 -9.50 3.17 7.55
CA TRP A 123 -9.09 3.47 8.93
C TRP A 123 -10.20 3.21 9.95
N LYS A 124 -11.45 3.61 9.64
CA LYS A 124 -12.61 3.33 10.50
C LYS A 124 -12.82 1.82 10.66
N THR A 125 -12.71 1.04 9.58
CA THR A 125 -12.81 -0.42 9.63
C THR A 125 -11.70 -1.02 10.48
N HIS A 126 -10.44 -0.65 10.25
CA HIS A 126 -9.30 -1.17 11.02
C HIS A 126 -9.39 -0.84 12.51
N THR A 127 -9.79 0.39 12.84
CA THR A 127 -10.00 0.85 14.22
C THR A 127 -11.20 0.14 14.87
N GLY A 128 -12.28 -0.07 14.12
CA GLY A 128 -13.44 -0.82 14.57
C GLY A 128 -13.10 -2.28 14.90
N VAL A 129 -12.36 -2.96 14.03
CA VAL A 129 -11.85 -4.33 14.27
C VAL A 129 -10.95 -4.36 15.50
N ARG A 130 -10.03 -3.39 15.64
CA ARG A 130 -9.15 -3.28 16.81
C ARG A 130 -9.95 -3.18 18.11
N ASN A 131 -10.95 -2.32 18.15
CA ASN A 131 -11.76 -2.11 19.34
C ASN A 131 -12.60 -3.35 19.69
N LYS A 132 -13.14 -4.05 18.69
CA LYS A 132 -13.82 -5.34 18.90
C LYS A 132 -12.87 -6.39 19.49
N LEU A 133 -11.65 -6.51 18.96
CA LEU A 133 -10.66 -7.46 19.49
C LEU A 133 -10.28 -7.14 20.94
N ILE A 134 -10.15 -5.86 21.29
CA ILE A 134 -9.90 -5.42 22.67
C ILE A 134 -11.09 -5.79 23.57
N ALA A 135 -12.33 -5.63 23.11
CA ALA A 135 -13.53 -6.01 23.86
C ALA A 135 -13.67 -7.52 24.09
N GLU A 136 -13.13 -8.36 23.18
CA GLU A 136 -13.13 -9.82 23.31
C GLU A 136 -11.97 -10.37 24.18
N GLU A 137 -10.97 -9.56 24.55
CA GLU A 137 -9.87 -9.98 25.44
C GLU A 137 -10.34 -10.68 26.75
N PRO A 138 -11.33 -10.15 27.51
CA PRO A 138 -11.82 -10.83 28.72
C PRO A 138 -12.39 -12.22 28.44
N ARG A 139 -13.04 -12.42 27.28
CA ARG A 139 -13.56 -13.73 26.87
C ARG A 139 -12.42 -14.71 26.60
N VAL A 140 -11.36 -14.26 25.93
CA VAL A 140 -10.16 -15.09 25.70
C VAL A 140 -9.51 -15.51 27.01
N GLU A 141 -9.40 -14.62 27.99
CA GLU A 141 -8.87 -14.94 29.32
C GLU A 141 -9.79 -15.90 30.10
N GLN A 142 -11.11 -15.75 29.99
CA GLN A 142 -12.08 -16.70 30.56
C GLN A 142 -11.96 -18.11 29.95
N LEU A 143 -11.73 -18.21 28.64
CA LEU A 143 -11.51 -19.52 28.00
C LEU A 143 -10.20 -20.17 28.45
N LYS A 144 -9.14 -19.37 28.66
CA LYS A 144 -7.87 -19.85 29.23
C LYS A 144 -8.07 -20.37 30.66
N SER A 145 -8.88 -19.70 31.49
CA SER A 145 -9.15 -20.16 32.85
C SER A 145 -9.99 -21.43 32.86
N ARG A 146 -11.01 -21.55 32.01
CA ARG A 146 -11.81 -22.78 31.85
C ARG A 146 -10.96 -23.98 31.41
N LEU A 147 -10.01 -23.78 30.50
CA LEU A 147 -9.05 -24.83 30.14
C LEU A 147 -8.18 -25.23 31.34
N LYS A 148 -7.73 -24.27 32.15
CA LYS A 148 -6.94 -24.56 33.37
C LYS A 148 -7.70 -25.46 34.35
N GLU A 149 -9.01 -25.27 34.48
CA GLU A 149 -9.85 -26.12 35.34
C GLU A 149 -9.92 -27.57 34.87
N LEU A 150 -9.82 -27.82 33.56
CA LEU A 150 -9.84 -29.18 33.00
C LEU A 150 -8.63 -30.02 33.39
N PHE A 151 -7.51 -29.41 33.78
CA PHE A 151 -6.33 -30.15 34.29
C PHE A 151 -6.52 -30.73 35.69
N ARG A 152 -7.64 -30.43 36.38
CA ARG A 152 -8.00 -31.10 37.63
C ARG A 152 -8.42 -32.56 37.42
N PHE A 153 -8.79 -32.91 36.19
CA PHE A 153 -9.22 -34.25 35.82
C PHE A 153 -8.01 -35.08 35.29
N PRO A 154 -7.95 -36.40 35.55
CA PRO A 154 -6.84 -37.26 35.15
C PRO A 154 -6.76 -37.57 33.64
N GLN A 155 -7.75 -37.16 32.84
CA GLN A 155 -7.86 -37.42 31.41
C GLN A 155 -6.91 -36.54 30.57
N ASP A 156 -6.50 -37.05 29.40
CA ASP A 156 -5.64 -36.32 28.46
C ASP A 156 -6.44 -35.22 27.73
N SER A 157 -6.08 -33.97 27.98
CA SER A 157 -6.69 -32.76 27.38
C SER A 157 -5.81 -32.11 26.30
N LYS A 158 -4.79 -32.83 25.80
CA LYS A 158 -3.80 -32.29 24.87
C LYS A 158 -4.41 -31.73 23.58
N SER A 159 -5.37 -32.42 22.96
CA SER A 159 -6.00 -31.97 21.71
C SER A 159 -6.74 -30.63 21.87
N LEU A 160 -7.45 -30.46 22.99
CA LEU A 160 -8.15 -29.23 23.33
C LEU A 160 -7.17 -28.10 23.69
N SER A 161 -6.05 -28.44 24.35
CA SER A 161 -4.98 -27.48 24.66
C SER A 161 -4.26 -26.99 23.41
N ASP A 162 -3.96 -27.89 22.47
CA ASP A 162 -3.35 -27.57 21.17
C ASP A 162 -4.28 -26.68 20.34
N GLU A 163 -5.59 -26.97 20.34
CA GLU A 163 -6.59 -26.14 19.66
C GLU A 163 -6.70 -24.74 20.29
N MET A 164 -6.81 -24.65 21.62
CA MET A 164 -6.84 -23.37 22.34
C MET A 164 -5.59 -22.54 22.03
N LEU A 165 -4.41 -23.17 22.00
CA LEU A 165 -3.18 -22.48 21.63
C LEU A 165 -3.23 -21.96 20.19
N ALA A 166 -3.77 -22.73 19.25
CA ALA A 166 -3.92 -22.32 17.86
C ALA A 166 -4.85 -21.09 17.74
N VAL A 167 -6.03 -21.14 18.36
CA VAL A 167 -7.00 -20.03 18.36
C VAL A 167 -6.44 -18.78 19.03
N VAL A 168 -5.76 -18.93 20.18
CA VAL A 168 -5.12 -17.78 20.87
C VAL A 168 -4.00 -17.17 20.02
N LYS A 169 -3.19 -17.99 19.34
CA LYS A 169 -2.16 -17.49 18.42
C LYS A 169 -2.77 -16.73 17.25
N GLU A 170 -3.86 -17.24 16.68
CA GLU A 170 -4.60 -16.57 15.60
C GLU A 170 -5.17 -15.23 16.09
N TYR A 171 -5.83 -15.22 17.25
CA TYR A 171 -6.34 -14.00 17.89
C TYR A 171 -5.23 -12.96 18.12
N GLN A 172 -4.09 -13.34 18.70
CA GLN A 172 -2.98 -12.42 18.96
C GLN A 172 -2.34 -11.91 17.66
N SER A 173 -2.25 -12.76 16.62
CA SER A 173 -1.76 -12.37 15.29
C SER A 173 -2.68 -11.31 14.65
N VAL A 174 -4.00 -11.55 14.66
CA VAL A 174 -5.00 -10.63 14.11
C VAL A 174 -5.04 -9.33 14.92
N LYS A 175 -4.93 -9.40 16.26
CA LYS A 175 -4.82 -8.23 17.13
C LYS A 175 -3.59 -7.38 16.79
N GLY A 176 -2.42 -7.99 16.64
CA GLY A 176 -1.19 -7.30 16.24
C GLY A 176 -1.28 -6.69 14.84
N ARG A 177 -1.86 -7.42 13.87
CA ARG A 177 -2.10 -6.93 12.51
C ARG A 177 -3.07 -5.74 12.51
N SER A 178 -4.20 -5.84 13.23
CA SER A 178 -5.20 -4.78 13.35
C SER A 178 -4.62 -3.52 13.97
N PHE A 179 -3.81 -3.65 15.04
CA PHE A 179 -3.09 -2.53 15.65
C PHE A 179 -2.21 -1.81 14.62
N ARG A 180 -1.36 -2.57 13.91
CA ARG A 180 -0.44 -2.01 12.92
C ARG A 180 -1.19 -1.29 11.79
N LEU A 181 -2.18 -1.95 11.19
CA LEU A 181 -2.98 -1.36 10.10
C LEU A 181 -3.77 -0.12 10.56
N SER A 182 -4.32 -0.14 11.78
CA SER A 182 -4.99 1.04 12.35
C SER A 182 -4.01 2.20 12.52
N SER A 183 -2.80 1.95 13.02
CA SER A 183 -1.78 2.98 13.23
C SER A 183 -1.23 3.52 11.91
N GLU A 184 -0.96 2.66 10.93
CA GLU A 184 -0.46 3.06 9.60
C GLU A 184 -1.49 3.90 8.85
N SER A 185 -2.76 3.46 8.83
CA SER A 185 -3.84 4.21 8.19
C SER A 185 -4.15 5.52 8.93
N GLU A 186 -4.06 5.56 10.26
CA GLU A 186 -4.18 6.78 11.04
C GLU A 186 -3.08 7.79 10.71
N MET A 187 -1.81 7.35 10.68
CA MET A 187 -0.69 8.22 10.29
C MET A 187 -0.84 8.76 8.88
N ALA A 188 -1.26 7.92 7.92
CA ALA A 188 -1.53 8.37 6.56
C ALA A 188 -2.63 9.43 6.50
N LEU A 189 -3.71 9.27 7.27
CA LEU A 189 -4.77 10.26 7.38
C LEU A 189 -4.29 11.56 8.04
N ARG A 190 -3.51 11.46 9.13
CA ARG A 190 -2.91 12.63 9.79
C ARG A 190 -2.09 13.44 8.79
N GLN A 191 -1.27 12.79 7.97
CA GLN A 191 -0.48 13.46 6.94
C GLN A 191 -1.36 14.16 5.90
N ILE A 192 -2.41 13.52 5.40
CA ILE A 192 -3.31 14.09 4.39
C ILE A 192 -4.12 15.27 4.96
N LEU A 193 -4.52 15.20 6.23
CA LEU A 193 -5.26 16.24 6.91
C LEU A 193 -4.37 17.45 7.25
N GLN A 194 -3.07 17.24 7.48
CA GLN A 194 -2.09 18.30 7.73
C GLN A 194 -1.51 18.93 6.44
N ASP A 195 -1.55 18.24 5.30
CA ASP A 195 -1.02 18.72 4.02
C ASP A 195 -1.52 20.13 3.60
N PRO A 196 -2.82 20.49 3.77
CA PRO A 196 -3.29 21.85 3.50
C PRO A 196 -2.65 22.93 4.39
N LEU A 197 -2.38 22.62 5.67
CA LEU A 197 -1.74 23.55 6.61
C LEU A 197 -0.28 23.78 6.23
N TYR A 198 0.41 22.69 5.85
CA TYR A 198 1.79 22.79 5.35
C TYR A 198 1.87 23.61 4.05
N GLY A 199 0.97 23.35 3.11
CA GLY A 199 0.86 24.13 1.87
C GLY A 199 0.58 25.62 2.12
N PHE A 200 -0.27 25.93 3.11
CA PHE A 200 -0.50 27.31 3.54
C PHE A 200 0.75 27.95 4.13
N SER A 201 1.46 27.28 5.04
CA SER A 201 2.70 27.79 5.64
C SER A 201 3.71 28.19 4.57
N GLN A 202 3.97 27.29 3.60
CA GLN A 202 4.87 27.56 2.49
C GLN A 202 4.41 28.75 1.64
N TRP A 203 3.14 28.76 1.23
CA TRP A 203 2.60 29.85 0.43
C TRP A 203 2.67 31.19 1.17
N SER A 204 2.35 31.21 2.47
CA SER A 204 2.39 32.43 3.28
C SER A 204 3.80 33.01 3.38
N GLN A 205 4.82 32.16 3.48
CA GLN A 205 6.22 32.56 3.51
C GLN A 205 6.65 33.17 2.17
N VAL A 206 6.33 32.50 1.05
CA VAL A 206 6.66 33.00 -0.30
C VAL A 206 5.96 34.33 -0.56
N VAL A 207 4.68 34.46 -0.22
CA VAL A 207 3.95 35.72 -0.39
C VAL A 207 4.54 36.85 0.44
N SER A 208 4.92 36.57 1.69
CA SER A 208 5.54 37.59 2.56
C SER A 208 6.87 38.08 1.95
N GLN A 209 7.71 37.16 1.48
CA GLN A 209 8.99 37.50 0.81
C GLN A 209 8.78 38.29 -0.48
N VAL A 210 7.79 37.91 -1.31
CA VAL A 210 7.48 38.60 -2.56
C VAL A 210 6.89 39.99 -2.31
N LEU A 211 6.07 40.16 -1.28
CA LEU A 211 5.54 41.47 -0.86
C LEU A 211 6.67 42.40 -0.41
N GLU A 212 7.65 41.88 0.35
CA GLU A 212 8.83 42.64 0.78
C GLU A 212 9.74 43.02 -0.41
N ALA A 213 9.96 42.11 -1.36
CA ALA A 213 10.81 42.35 -2.54
C ALA A 213 10.11 43.06 -3.71
N SER A 214 8.85 43.47 -3.55
CA SER A 214 7.96 43.91 -4.63
C SER A 214 8.46 45.11 -5.45
N ALA A 215 9.38 45.92 -4.91
CA ALA A 215 9.99 47.06 -5.59
C ALA A 215 11.05 46.68 -6.65
N GLU A 216 11.66 45.49 -6.56
CA GLU A 216 12.82 45.10 -7.38
C GLU A 216 12.48 44.11 -8.51
N VAL A 217 11.29 43.49 -8.48
CA VAL A 217 10.96 42.37 -9.36
C VAL A 217 10.28 42.84 -10.65
N THR A 218 11.02 42.77 -11.77
CA THR A 218 10.53 43.10 -13.12
C THR A 218 9.32 42.25 -13.56
N ASP A 219 9.26 40.99 -13.14
CA ASP A 219 8.18 40.03 -13.44
C ASP A 219 7.12 39.87 -12.35
N PHE A 220 7.02 40.82 -11.40
CA PHE A 220 6.12 40.74 -10.24
C PHE A 220 4.68 40.39 -10.62
N SER A 221 4.17 40.95 -11.73
CA SER A 221 2.79 40.71 -12.18
C SER A 221 2.46 39.24 -12.49
N GLN A 222 3.43 38.46 -13.01
CA GLN A 222 3.23 37.05 -13.33
C GLN A 222 3.30 36.18 -12.07
N ILE A 223 4.29 36.45 -11.21
CA ILE A 223 4.47 35.76 -9.93
C ILE A 223 3.25 36.02 -9.02
N ALA A 224 2.79 37.27 -8.92
CA ALA A 224 1.60 37.62 -8.14
C ALA A 224 0.34 36.92 -8.66
N LEU A 225 0.16 36.79 -9.99
CA LEU A 225 -0.99 36.09 -10.57
C LEU A 225 -0.97 34.58 -10.22
N LEU A 226 0.19 33.93 -10.28
CA LEU A 226 0.35 32.54 -9.86
C LEU A 226 0.06 32.37 -8.36
N LEU A 227 0.60 33.25 -7.52
CA LEU A 227 0.37 33.22 -6.07
C LEU A 227 -1.10 33.47 -5.70
N LEU A 228 -1.79 34.38 -6.40
CA LEU A 228 -3.23 34.62 -6.23
C LEU A 228 -4.06 33.39 -6.63
N LYS A 229 -3.70 32.71 -7.74
CA LYS A 229 -4.38 31.46 -8.14
C LYS A 229 -4.19 30.35 -7.11
N ASN A 230 -2.96 30.18 -6.62
CA ASN A 230 -2.64 29.22 -5.56
C ASN A 230 -3.40 29.54 -4.26
N SER A 231 -3.57 30.83 -3.94
CA SER A 231 -4.34 31.27 -2.78
C SER A 231 -5.81 30.83 -2.83
N VAL A 232 -6.44 30.86 -4.01
CA VAL A 232 -7.84 30.42 -4.18
C VAL A 232 -7.94 28.91 -3.99
N GLN A 233 -7.02 28.15 -4.59
CA GLN A 233 -6.95 26.69 -4.40
C GLN A 233 -6.71 26.31 -2.93
N LEU A 234 -5.83 27.04 -2.23
CA LEU A 234 -5.62 26.84 -0.79
C LEU A 234 -6.88 27.13 0.01
N GLN A 235 -7.65 28.16 -0.35
CA GLN A 235 -8.89 28.48 0.35
C GLN A 235 -9.92 27.35 0.23
N GLU A 236 -10.10 26.77 -0.95
CA GLU A 236 -10.96 25.60 -1.15
C GLU A 236 -10.51 24.43 -0.26
N ARG A 237 -9.21 24.14 -0.24
CA ARG A 237 -8.66 23.04 0.56
C ARG A 237 -8.78 23.26 2.07
N LEU A 238 -8.54 24.48 2.56
CA LEU A 238 -8.69 24.83 3.98
C LEU A 238 -10.16 24.83 4.41
N SER A 239 -11.08 25.30 3.55
CA SER A 239 -12.52 25.26 3.83
C SER A 239 -13.05 23.82 3.92
N LEU A 240 -12.59 22.92 3.04
CA LEU A 240 -12.94 21.50 3.10
C LEU A 240 -12.45 20.86 4.41
N LEU A 241 -11.29 21.27 4.91
CA LEU A 241 -10.75 20.79 6.18
C LEU A 241 -11.58 21.29 7.37
N GLN A 242 -12.08 22.54 7.32
CA GLN A 242 -12.98 23.09 8.35
C GLN A 242 -14.30 22.31 8.44
N VAL A 243 -14.88 21.93 7.30
CA VAL A 243 -16.12 21.12 7.24
C VAL A 243 -15.88 19.70 7.79
N LYS A 244 -14.65 19.17 7.72
CA LYS A 244 -14.28 17.85 8.22
C LYS A 244 -13.86 17.84 9.71
N SER A 245 -14.41 18.74 10.54
CA SER A 245 -14.12 18.86 11.98
C SER A 245 -14.35 17.56 12.77
N ASP A 246 -15.40 16.83 12.46
CA ASP A 246 -15.72 15.55 13.11
C ASP A 246 -14.63 14.50 12.84
N LEU A 247 -14.07 14.49 11.62
CA LEU A 247 -12.98 13.60 11.24
C LEU A 247 -11.68 13.98 11.96
N LEU A 248 -11.41 15.29 12.11
CA LEU A 248 -10.27 15.77 12.90
C LEU A 248 -10.38 15.33 14.36
N SER A 249 -11.57 15.49 14.95
CA SER A 249 -11.87 15.06 16.32
C SER A 249 -11.67 13.55 16.49
N SER A 250 -12.10 12.77 15.50
CA SER A 250 -11.98 11.32 15.51
C SER A 250 -10.53 10.82 15.35
N VAL A 251 -9.71 11.48 14.53
CA VAL A 251 -8.32 11.06 14.24
C VAL A 251 -7.31 11.63 15.26
N PHE A 252 -7.45 12.90 15.64
CA PHE A 252 -6.48 13.58 16.52
C PHE A 252 -6.86 13.53 18.00
N GLY A 253 -8.12 13.22 18.32
CA GLY A 253 -8.70 13.41 19.64
C GLY A 253 -9.30 14.81 19.79
N GLN A 254 -10.31 14.95 20.64
CA GLN A 254 -11.12 16.17 20.75
C GLN A 254 -10.28 17.43 21.02
N GLU A 255 -9.45 17.40 22.06
CA GLU A 255 -8.62 18.54 22.48
C GLU A 255 -7.66 19.02 21.37
N LYS A 256 -6.90 18.09 20.78
CA LYS A 256 -5.98 18.42 19.68
C LYS A 256 -6.69 18.87 18.41
N ALA A 257 -7.89 18.35 18.15
CA ALA A 257 -8.69 18.77 17.01
C ALA A 257 -9.22 20.19 17.19
N ASP A 258 -9.63 20.56 18.42
CA ASP A 258 -10.07 21.91 18.74
C ASP A 258 -8.93 22.92 18.59
N ASP A 259 -7.72 22.58 19.04
CA ASP A 259 -6.49 23.38 18.82
C ASP A 259 -6.20 23.56 17.32
N LEU A 260 -6.21 22.47 16.54
CA LEU A 260 -5.98 22.52 15.09
C LEU A 260 -7.07 23.32 14.36
N LEU A 261 -8.33 23.23 14.78
CA LEU A 261 -9.44 24.01 14.21
C LEU A 261 -9.33 25.49 14.56
N GLN A 262 -8.75 25.83 15.71
CA GLN A 262 -8.43 27.21 16.07
C GLN A 262 -7.28 27.76 15.22
N GLU A 263 -6.20 26.98 15.04
CA GLU A 263 -5.08 27.32 14.16
C GLU A 263 -5.56 27.51 12.72
N LEU A 264 -6.34 26.58 12.18
CA LEU A 264 -6.93 26.64 10.84
C LEU A 264 -7.80 27.89 10.63
N ARG A 265 -8.55 28.32 11.66
CA ARG A 265 -9.33 29.56 11.61
C ARG A 265 -8.41 30.79 11.57
N GLY A 266 -7.30 30.77 12.30
CA GLY A 266 -6.25 31.80 12.24
C GLY A 266 -5.59 31.87 10.86
N ASP A 267 -5.22 30.72 10.30
CA ASP A 267 -4.58 30.59 8.99
C ASP A 267 -5.48 31.07 7.86
N VAL A 268 -6.77 30.73 7.88
CA VAL A 268 -7.74 31.23 6.89
C VAL A 268 -7.81 32.76 6.93
N ARG A 269 -7.85 33.38 8.12
CA ARG A 269 -7.82 34.86 8.24
C ARG A 269 -6.50 35.46 7.75
N LYS A 270 -5.37 34.85 8.11
CA LYS A 270 -4.04 35.30 7.65
C LYS A 270 -3.89 35.18 6.14
N ARG A 271 -4.43 34.13 5.54
CA ARG A 271 -4.50 33.93 4.09
C ARG A 271 -5.34 35.00 3.40
N GLU A 272 -6.48 35.40 3.97
CA GLU A 272 -7.30 36.54 3.47
C GLU A 272 -6.49 37.82 3.43
N LEU A 273 -5.84 38.14 4.54
CA LEU A 273 -5.01 39.33 4.65
C LEU A 273 -3.89 39.35 3.60
N LEU A 274 -3.12 38.27 3.51
CA LEU A 274 -2.02 38.16 2.54
C LEU A 274 -2.51 38.20 1.09
N HIS A 275 -3.65 37.58 0.79
CA HIS A 275 -4.26 37.62 -0.54
C HIS A 275 -4.66 39.05 -0.93
N SER A 276 -5.34 39.76 -0.02
CA SER A 276 -5.73 41.15 -0.25
C SER A 276 -4.52 42.06 -0.44
N ASN A 277 -3.50 41.93 0.41
CA ASN A 277 -2.26 42.70 0.29
C ASN A 277 -1.54 42.43 -1.05
N LEU A 278 -1.49 41.17 -1.49
CA LEU A 278 -0.90 40.78 -2.78
C LEU A 278 -1.68 41.36 -3.96
N LEU A 279 -3.00 41.35 -3.88
CA LEU A 279 -3.87 41.92 -4.90
C LEU A 279 -3.68 43.44 -4.99
N GLU A 280 -3.63 44.13 -3.85
CA GLU A 280 -3.39 45.57 -3.76
C GLU A 280 -2.01 45.93 -4.33
N CYS A 281 -0.95 45.23 -3.91
CA CYS A 281 0.40 45.44 -4.40
C CYS A 281 0.50 45.23 -5.93
N LYS A 282 -0.13 44.18 -6.47
CA LYS A 282 -0.21 43.94 -7.92
C LYS A 282 -0.89 45.10 -8.64
N ASN A 283 -2.04 45.55 -8.15
CA ASN A 283 -2.79 46.64 -8.77
C ASN A 283 -1.99 47.95 -8.73
N HIS A 284 -1.36 48.26 -7.59
CA HIS A 284 -0.51 49.45 -7.43
C HIS A 284 0.66 49.45 -8.42
N LEU A 285 1.39 48.34 -8.54
CA LEU A 285 2.51 48.21 -9.48
C LEU A 285 2.05 48.28 -10.94
N GLN A 286 0.89 47.72 -11.27
CA GLN A 286 0.31 47.81 -12.61
C GLN A 286 -0.03 49.27 -12.97
N VAL A 287 -0.64 50.01 -12.05
CA VAL A 287 -0.93 51.44 -12.23
C VAL A 287 0.37 52.24 -12.37
N SER A 288 1.37 51.99 -11.51
CA SER A 288 2.68 52.64 -11.59
C SER A 288 3.36 52.40 -12.95
N ARG A 289 3.31 51.16 -13.47
CA ARG A 289 3.85 50.81 -14.79
C ARG A 289 3.10 51.53 -15.92
N GLN A 290 1.77 51.61 -15.85
CA GLN A 290 0.97 52.37 -16.82
C GLN A 290 1.31 53.86 -16.79
N GLN A 291 1.52 54.43 -15.59
CA GLN A 291 1.90 55.82 -15.43
C GLN A 291 3.31 56.09 -15.98
N GLN A 292 4.29 55.21 -15.71
CA GLN A 292 5.64 55.30 -16.27
C GLN A 292 5.64 55.23 -17.81
N LEU A 293 4.85 54.31 -18.40
CA LEU A 293 4.67 54.22 -19.85
C LEU A 293 4.06 55.50 -20.42
N LYS A 294 3.06 56.08 -19.74
CA LYS A 294 2.45 57.35 -20.14
C LYS A 294 3.45 58.51 -20.10
N ILE A 295 4.28 58.59 -19.07
CA ILE A 295 5.35 59.61 -18.96
C ILE A 295 6.37 59.42 -20.08
N LEU A 296 6.81 58.19 -20.35
CA LEU A 296 7.76 57.91 -21.41
C LEU A 296 7.20 58.25 -22.80
N LEU A 297 5.92 57.92 -23.06
CA LEU A 297 5.23 58.31 -24.29
C LEU A 297 5.12 59.84 -24.42
N LEU A 298 4.80 60.55 -23.34
CA LEU A 298 4.76 62.01 -23.34
C LEU A 298 6.14 62.60 -23.64
N TYR A 299 7.20 62.07 -23.01
CA TYR A 299 8.57 62.50 -23.25
C TYR A 299 8.97 62.31 -24.72
N VAL A 300 8.75 61.12 -25.27
CA VAL A 300 9.02 60.82 -26.69
C VAL A 300 8.22 61.73 -27.62
N GLN A 301 6.94 62.01 -27.28
CA GLN A 301 6.13 62.92 -28.07
C GLN A 301 6.66 64.36 -28.02
N THR A 302 7.10 64.85 -26.86
CA THR A 302 7.71 66.18 -26.74
C THR A 302 9.03 66.30 -27.49
N GLU A 303 9.85 65.24 -27.47
CA GLU A 303 11.11 65.19 -28.23
C GLU A 303 10.82 65.22 -29.74
N ASN A 304 9.84 64.45 -30.21
CA ASN A 304 9.39 64.48 -31.60
C ASN A 304 8.92 65.88 -32.01
N ILE A 305 8.08 66.56 -31.20
CA ILE A 305 7.60 67.92 -31.51
C ILE A 305 8.77 68.90 -31.64
N ALA A 306 9.73 68.86 -30.70
CA ALA A 306 10.90 69.73 -30.75
C ALA A 306 11.79 69.49 -31.99
N GLU A 307 11.97 68.22 -32.39
CA GLU A 307 12.68 67.87 -33.63
C GLU A 307 11.97 68.42 -34.88
N HIS A 308 10.63 68.35 -34.92
CA HIS A 308 9.80 68.89 -35.99
C HIS A 308 9.88 70.43 -36.07
N GLU A 309 9.82 71.12 -34.94
CA GLU A 309 9.94 72.58 -34.87
C GLU A 309 11.32 73.06 -35.37
N SER A 310 12.40 72.42 -34.89
CA SER A 310 13.76 72.73 -35.34
C SER A 310 13.96 72.48 -36.84
N PHE A 311 13.42 71.39 -37.36
CA PHE A 311 13.47 71.10 -38.79
C PHE A 311 12.72 72.15 -39.63
N HIS A 312 11.54 72.57 -39.17
CA HIS A 312 10.76 73.62 -39.84
C HIS A 312 11.50 74.95 -39.87
N ASP A 313 12.10 75.37 -38.75
CA ASP A 313 12.91 76.58 -38.67
C ASP A 313 14.11 76.54 -39.63
N ASN A 314 14.77 75.39 -39.75
CA ASN A 314 15.87 75.19 -40.70
C ASN A 314 15.42 75.32 -42.15
N ILE A 315 14.27 74.74 -42.52
CA ILE A 315 13.67 74.93 -43.85
C ILE A 315 13.40 76.41 -44.09
N LEU A 316 12.70 77.09 -43.18
CA LEU A 316 12.35 78.51 -43.35
C LEU A 316 13.59 79.40 -43.50
N ASN A 317 14.64 79.13 -42.72
CA ASN A 317 15.90 79.87 -42.82
C ASN A 317 16.60 79.65 -44.16
N MET A 318 16.60 78.41 -44.66
CA MET A 318 17.17 78.08 -45.97
C MET A 318 16.35 78.67 -47.12
N GLU A 319 15.02 78.60 -47.07
CA GLU A 319 14.14 79.22 -48.07
C GLU A 319 14.31 80.74 -48.11
N LYS A 320 14.39 81.41 -46.95
CA LYS A 320 14.66 82.85 -46.87
C LYS A 320 16.01 83.20 -47.50
N TRP A 321 17.07 82.45 -47.18
CA TRP A 321 18.39 82.68 -47.76
C TRP A 321 18.36 82.47 -49.29
N LEU A 322 17.75 81.38 -49.76
CA LEU A 322 17.57 81.09 -51.19
C LEU A 322 16.85 82.21 -51.91
N MET A 323 15.79 82.77 -51.32
CA MET A 323 15.05 83.89 -51.88
C MET A 323 15.89 85.16 -51.95
N ILE A 324 16.54 85.56 -50.85
CA ILE A 324 17.40 86.76 -50.80
C ILE A 324 18.55 86.63 -51.78
N MET A 325 19.20 85.47 -51.83
CA MET A 325 20.33 85.24 -52.73
C MET A 325 19.90 85.19 -54.18
N ARG A 326 18.74 84.61 -54.49
CA ARG A 326 18.16 84.69 -55.84
C ARG A 326 17.95 86.14 -56.24
N GLN A 327 17.32 86.95 -55.40
CA GLN A 327 17.11 88.37 -55.66
C GLN A 327 18.44 89.13 -55.80
N LYS A 328 19.42 88.84 -54.95
CA LYS A 328 20.77 89.43 -55.01
C LYS A 328 21.43 89.09 -56.34
N LEU A 329 21.43 87.82 -56.75
CA LEU A 329 21.98 87.40 -58.04
C LEU A 329 21.20 88.01 -59.22
N GLU A 330 19.88 88.01 -59.19
CA GLU A 330 19.04 88.62 -60.24
C GLU A 330 19.22 90.14 -60.34
N SER A 331 19.49 90.83 -59.23
CA SER A 331 19.76 92.29 -59.22
C SER A 331 21.06 92.67 -59.95
N PHE A 332 21.99 91.73 -60.12
CA PHE A 332 23.21 91.94 -60.89
C PHE A 332 23.00 91.85 -62.41
N ARG A 333 21.79 91.53 -62.87
CA ARG A 333 21.37 91.51 -64.27
C ARG A 333 20.89 92.90 -64.71
N ARG A 334 21.67 93.61 -65.54
CA ARG A 334 21.19 94.86 -66.18
C ARG A 334 20.20 94.55 -67.31
N SER A 335 19.37 95.55 -67.67
CA SER A 335 18.33 95.45 -68.71
C SER A 335 18.85 95.09 -70.11
N ASN A 336 20.17 95.12 -70.33
CA ASN A 336 20.86 94.73 -71.56
C ASN A 336 21.47 93.31 -71.52
N GLY A 337 21.31 92.55 -70.42
CA GLY A 337 21.84 91.20 -70.28
C GLY A 337 23.31 91.10 -69.83
N GLU A 338 23.99 92.21 -69.52
CA GLU A 338 25.36 92.18 -68.96
C GLU A 338 25.38 92.22 -67.43
N TRP A 339 26.30 91.45 -66.85
CA TRP A 339 26.47 91.24 -65.40
C TRP A 339 27.48 92.22 -64.78
N SER A 340 27.22 92.70 -63.56
CA SER A 340 28.11 93.63 -62.82
C SER A 340 29.28 92.93 -62.11
N ILE A 341 30.39 93.64 -61.82
CA ILE A 341 31.70 93.06 -61.41
C ILE A 341 31.80 92.70 -59.90
N ASN A 342 30.79 92.95 -59.07
CA ASN A 342 30.86 92.68 -57.61
C ASN A 342 30.35 91.29 -57.19
N ASN A 343 30.78 90.21 -57.87
CA ASN A 343 30.22 88.87 -57.69
C ASN A 343 30.92 88.01 -56.62
N ARG A 344 32.20 88.27 -56.31
CA ARG A 344 33.03 87.37 -55.49
C ARG A 344 32.57 87.19 -54.04
N GLN A 345 31.93 88.19 -53.44
CA GLN A 345 31.45 88.10 -52.05
C GLN A 345 30.17 87.26 -51.92
N ALA A 346 29.31 87.24 -52.95
CA ALA A 346 28.05 86.49 -52.93
C ALA A 346 28.26 84.99 -53.16
N LEU A 347 29.34 84.60 -53.84
CA LEU A 347 29.64 83.20 -54.18
C LEU A 347 30.36 82.46 -53.03
N GLY A 348 30.98 83.19 -52.09
CA GLY A 348 31.64 82.61 -50.92
C GLY A 348 30.69 81.99 -49.88
N GLU A 349 29.39 82.36 -49.89
CA GLU A 349 28.38 81.82 -48.96
C GLU A 349 27.81 80.45 -49.40
N PHE A 350 28.05 80.03 -50.65
CA PHE A 350 27.45 78.80 -51.22
C PHE A 350 27.92 77.50 -50.56
N PRO A 351 29.24 77.25 -50.35
CA PRO A 351 29.70 75.99 -49.76
C PRO A 351 29.17 75.75 -48.34
N GLU A 352 29.08 76.79 -47.52
CA GLU A 352 28.51 76.72 -46.16
C GLU A 352 27.01 76.39 -46.21
N LYS A 353 26.28 76.99 -47.16
CA LYS A 353 24.84 76.78 -47.32
C LYS A 353 24.50 75.45 -47.96
N GLU A 354 25.37 74.92 -48.81
CA GLU A 354 25.27 73.56 -49.35
C GLU A 354 25.39 72.51 -48.23
N LEU A 355 26.32 72.72 -47.29
CA LEU A 355 26.43 71.88 -46.10
C LEU A 355 25.16 71.97 -45.23
N GLN A 356 24.64 73.18 -45.00
CA GLN A 356 23.41 73.40 -44.24
C GLN A 356 22.18 72.75 -44.91
N LEU A 357 22.12 72.74 -46.25
CA LEU A 357 21.09 72.05 -47.01
C LEU A 357 21.14 70.53 -46.75
N HIS A 358 22.32 69.92 -46.86
CA HIS A 358 22.48 68.49 -46.61
C HIS A 358 22.18 68.09 -45.16
N GLN A 359 22.54 68.94 -44.19
CA GLN A 359 22.18 68.75 -42.79
C GLN A 359 20.67 68.80 -42.59
N THR A 360 19.99 69.76 -43.23
CA THR A 360 18.53 69.89 -43.19
C THR A 360 17.84 68.69 -43.86
N GLU A 361 18.36 68.20 -44.98
CA GLU A 361 17.86 66.99 -45.64
C GLU A 361 18.02 65.73 -44.77
N ALA A 362 19.18 65.56 -44.12
CA ALA A 362 19.43 64.44 -43.21
C ALA A 362 18.49 64.48 -41.99
N GLN A 363 18.31 65.64 -41.37
CA GLN A 363 17.36 65.85 -40.28
C GLN A 363 15.92 65.56 -40.75
N GLY A 364 15.55 65.99 -41.96
CA GLY A 364 14.25 65.69 -42.56
C GLY A 364 14.00 64.18 -42.73
N GLN A 365 15.01 63.39 -43.06
CA GLN A 365 14.88 61.92 -43.11
C GLN A 365 14.67 61.30 -41.73
N THR A 366 15.32 61.82 -40.68
CA THR A 366 15.11 61.38 -39.29
C THR A 366 13.69 61.68 -38.82
N VAL A 367 13.20 62.89 -39.09
CA VAL A 367 11.84 63.32 -38.74
C VAL A 367 10.79 62.49 -39.50
N LEU A 368 11.01 62.22 -40.80
CA LEU A 368 10.13 61.37 -41.62
C LEU A 368 9.91 59.97 -41.03
N ALA A 369 10.93 59.37 -40.42
CA ALA A 369 10.83 58.04 -39.81
C ALA A 369 9.88 58.01 -38.59
N ARG A 370 9.66 59.17 -37.94
CA ARG A 370 8.87 59.31 -36.71
C ARG A 370 7.53 60.05 -36.92
N THR A 371 7.21 60.45 -38.16
CA THR A 371 5.99 61.18 -38.51
C THR A 371 4.85 60.25 -38.92
N SER A 372 3.59 60.69 -38.77
CA SER A 372 2.41 60.01 -39.35
C SER A 372 2.45 59.98 -40.88
N ASP A 373 1.71 59.05 -41.49
CA ASP A 373 1.70 58.91 -42.96
C ASP A 373 1.13 60.14 -43.67
N GLU A 374 0.21 60.88 -43.03
CA GLU A 374 -0.31 62.16 -43.53
C GLU A 374 0.76 63.27 -43.47
N GLY A 375 1.50 63.37 -42.37
CA GLY A 375 2.56 64.38 -42.23
C GLY A 375 3.79 64.12 -43.11
N LYS A 376 4.09 62.85 -43.43
CA LYS A 376 5.23 62.49 -44.30
C LYS A 376 5.15 63.12 -45.69
N VAL A 377 3.95 63.23 -46.25
CA VAL A 377 3.73 63.80 -47.59
C VAL A 377 4.19 65.26 -47.64
N HIS A 378 3.89 66.04 -46.61
CA HIS A 378 4.29 67.45 -46.52
C HIS A 378 5.80 67.61 -46.42
N ILE A 379 6.46 66.86 -45.53
CA ILE A 379 7.91 66.92 -45.36
C ILE A 379 8.65 66.52 -46.64
N GLN A 380 8.18 65.48 -47.34
CA GLN A 380 8.76 65.07 -48.62
C GLN A 380 8.61 66.15 -49.70
N GLN A 381 7.46 66.84 -49.74
CA GLN A 381 7.23 67.94 -50.65
C GLN A 381 8.13 69.14 -50.34
N ASP A 382 8.29 69.51 -49.07
CA ASP A 382 9.15 70.62 -48.64
C ASP A 382 10.62 70.35 -48.97
N LEU A 383 11.12 69.14 -48.69
CA LEU A 383 12.49 68.74 -49.07
C LEU A 383 12.70 68.75 -50.59
N LYS A 384 11.70 68.32 -51.36
CA LYS A 384 11.75 68.34 -52.83
C LYS A 384 11.81 69.78 -53.33
N ARG A 385 10.94 70.65 -52.83
CA ARG A 385 10.89 72.09 -53.18
C ARG A 385 12.21 72.78 -52.83
N LEU A 386 12.76 72.50 -51.65
CA LEU A 386 14.04 73.07 -51.21
C LEU A 386 15.19 72.64 -52.14
N ARG A 387 15.24 71.38 -52.54
CA ARG A 387 16.23 70.87 -53.51
C ARG A 387 16.10 71.52 -54.88
N GLU A 388 14.88 71.66 -55.40
CA GLU A 388 14.61 72.27 -56.70
C GLU A 388 14.96 73.77 -56.73
N THR A 389 14.64 74.48 -55.64
CA THR A 389 14.98 75.91 -55.49
C THR A 389 16.48 76.14 -55.30
N TRP A 390 17.18 75.25 -54.60
CA TRP A 390 18.64 75.23 -54.53
C TRP A 390 19.27 74.97 -55.90
N MET A 391 18.88 73.89 -56.59
CA MET A 391 19.45 73.52 -57.90
C MET A 391 19.27 74.62 -58.95
N SER A 392 18.10 75.28 -58.96
CA SER A 392 17.86 76.40 -59.87
C SER A 392 18.71 77.63 -59.51
N LEU A 393 18.93 77.92 -58.22
CA LEU A 393 19.82 79.00 -57.79
C LEU A 393 21.29 78.68 -58.11
N HIS A 394 21.71 77.44 -57.86
CA HIS A 394 23.06 76.95 -58.13
C HIS A 394 23.35 76.93 -59.64
N THR A 395 22.36 76.60 -60.47
CA THR A 395 22.50 76.72 -61.93
C THR A 395 22.68 78.17 -62.35
N LEU A 396 21.96 79.10 -61.71
CA LEU A 396 22.08 80.53 -61.96
C LEU A 396 23.45 81.07 -61.53
N SER A 397 24.01 80.61 -60.39
CA SER A 397 25.36 80.96 -59.95
C SER A 397 26.47 80.32 -60.80
N LEU A 398 26.29 79.10 -61.29
CA LEU A 398 27.24 78.47 -62.22
C LEU A 398 27.26 79.15 -63.59
N ASN A 399 26.11 79.61 -64.09
CA ASN A 399 26.06 80.40 -65.32
C ASN A 399 26.82 81.72 -65.17
N LEU A 400 26.78 82.31 -63.97
CA LEU A 400 27.57 83.49 -63.59
C LEU A 400 29.08 83.20 -63.58
N TYR A 401 29.51 82.12 -62.93
CA TYR A 401 30.91 81.67 -62.95
C TYR A 401 31.42 81.40 -64.38
N ARG A 402 30.61 80.75 -65.21
CA ARG A 402 30.96 80.41 -66.60
C ARG A 402 31.10 81.65 -67.50
N LEU A 403 30.33 82.71 -67.23
CA LEU A 403 30.47 84.01 -67.90
C LEU A 403 31.72 84.78 -67.43
N GLU A 404 32.17 84.56 -66.19
CA GLU A 404 33.44 85.07 -65.66
C GLU A 404 34.66 84.32 -66.24
N GLU A 405 34.59 82.99 -66.40
CA GLU A 405 35.65 82.19 -67.04
C GLU A 405 35.80 82.47 -68.54
N VAL A 406 34.70 82.68 -69.27
CA VAL A 406 34.74 82.99 -70.71
C VAL A 406 35.33 84.38 -71.01
N ARG A 407 35.37 85.31 -70.04
CA ARG A 407 36.08 86.61 -70.18
C ARG A 407 37.54 86.59 -69.68
N LEU A 408 38.00 85.50 -69.06
CA LEU A 408 39.38 85.34 -68.59
C LEU A 408 40.20 84.30 -69.39
N ALA A 409 39.62 83.71 -70.44
CA ALA A 409 40.26 82.73 -71.33
C ALA A 409 40.56 83.26 -72.75
N GLU A 410 41.04 84.51 -72.85
CA GLU A 410 41.79 85.02 -74.02
C GLU A 410 43.21 85.44 -73.58
N HIS A 411 43.97 84.54 -72.95
CA HIS A 411 45.43 84.57 -73.06
C HIS A 411 46.08 83.25 -72.63
N ASN A 412 46.86 82.70 -73.57
CA ASN A 412 47.90 81.67 -73.43
C ASN A 412 47.50 80.22 -73.11
N TYR A 413 47.64 79.39 -74.14
CA TYR A 413 48.24 78.05 -74.03
C TYR A 413 49.63 78.18 -73.38
N ASP A 414 49.95 77.42 -72.34
CA ASP A 414 50.47 76.05 -72.47
C ASP A 414 50.91 75.46 -71.09
N ILE A 415 50.96 74.13 -71.00
CA ILE A 415 51.68 73.28 -70.01
C ILE A 415 50.90 72.63 -68.83
N LEU A 416 51.11 71.29 -68.74
CA LEU A 416 50.84 70.28 -67.68
C LEU A 416 49.41 69.74 -67.61
N SER A 417 49.00 68.69 -68.34
CA SER A 417 49.52 67.31 -68.29
C SER A 417 49.92 66.83 -66.89
N ASP A 418 48.96 66.52 -66.00
CA ASP A 418 49.22 65.50 -64.94
C ASP A 418 48.07 64.95 -64.07
N LEU A 419 46.76 65.14 -64.33
CA LEU A 419 45.73 64.54 -63.44
C LEU A 419 44.49 63.95 -64.13
N LEU A 420 44.66 63.29 -65.27
CA LEU A 420 43.68 62.33 -65.80
C LEU A 420 44.31 60.95 -65.91
N ASN A 421 44.42 60.28 -64.77
CA ASN A 421 44.52 58.82 -64.71
C ASN A 421 44.36 58.34 -63.25
N LYS A 422 43.15 57.91 -62.88
CA LYS A 422 42.89 56.53 -62.41
C LYS A 422 41.44 56.32 -61.92
N PRO A 423 40.97 55.06 -61.93
CA PRO A 423 39.58 54.70 -62.12
C PRO A 423 38.86 54.30 -60.83
N HIS A 424 37.53 54.15 -60.98
CA HIS A 424 36.64 53.40 -60.10
C HIS A 424 37.29 52.16 -59.47
N ARG A 425 37.15 52.01 -58.14
CA ARG A 425 37.26 50.73 -57.43
C ARG A 425 35.94 50.41 -56.76
N ASN A 426 35.30 49.35 -57.24
CA ASN A 426 34.48 48.45 -56.43
C ASN A 426 35.39 47.68 -55.47
N CYS A 427 34.94 47.48 -54.23
CA CYS A 427 35.39 46.39 -53.37
C CYS A 427 34.18 45.81 -52.65
N TYR A 428 33.85 44.56 -52.99
CA TYR A 428 33.00 43.67 -52.20
C TYR A 428 33.87 42.82 -51.26
N ASN A 429 33.24 42.42 -50.14
CA ASN A 429 33.50 41.29 -49.23
C ASN A 429 34.61 41.44 -48.17
N HIS A 430 34.28 41.24 -46.88
CA HIS A 430 34.15 39.90 -46.26
C HIS A 430 33.83 39.93 -44.74
N LYS A 431 33.35 38.76 -44.25
CA LYS A 431 33.12 38.26 -42.86
C LYS A 431 31.75 38.60 -42.26
N TYR A 432 30.92 37.64 -41.83
CA TYR A 432 31.18 36.40 -41.09
C TYR A 432 30.24 35.23 -41.50
N ASN A 433 30.79 34.02 -41.57
CA ASN A 433 30.07 32.75 -41.38
C ASN A 433 30.85 31.95 -40.33
N HIS A 434 30.22 31.50 -39.23
CA HIS A 434 30.60 30.27 -38.54
C HIS A 434 29.54 29.79 -37.53
N VAL A 435 28.54 29.03 -37.97
CA VAL A 435 27.89 27.99 -37.14
C VAL A 435 27.52 26.85 -38.07
N SER A 436 28.21 25.70 -37.94
CA SER A 436 27.64 24.35 -38.03
C SER A 436 28.77 23.34 -38.26
N SER A 437 29.29 22.78 -37.17
CA SER A 437 29.96 21.49 -37.14
C SER A 437 30.01 21.02 -35.70
N PHE A 438 28.92 20.39 -35.24
CA PHE A 438 28.95 19.56 -34.04
C PHE A 438 27.79 18.56 -34.02
N LEU A 439 27.66 17.75 -35.08
CA LEU A 439 26.97 16.48 -35.02
C LEU A 439 27.62 15.56 -36.05
N LEU A 440 28.49 14.66 -35.59
CA LEU A 440 28.65 13.29 -36.09
C LEU A 440 29.83 12.64 -35.38
N GLN A 441 29.64 12.39 -34.08
CA GLN A 441 30.33 11.29 -33.42
C GLN A 441 29.49 10.89 -32.21
N MET A 442 28.73 9.79 -32.35
CA MET A 442 28.36 8.84 -31.29
C MET A 442 27.38 7.78 -31.87
N GLY A 443 27.85 6.53 -31.92
CA GLY A 443 27.02 5.38 -31.59
C GLY A 443 26.25 4.66 -32.70
N CYS A 444 26.96 3.97 -33.60
CA CYS A 444 26.41 2.82 -34.33
C CYS A 444 26.31 1.61 -33.37
N GLN A 445 25.16 1.40 -32.72
CA GLN A 445 24.77 0.09 -32.15
C GLN A 445 23.24 -0.04 -32.20
N GLY A 446 22.70 -0.62 -33.28
CA GLY A 446 21.27 -0.82 -33.43
C GLY A 446 20.97 -1.68 -34.66
N PRO A 447 21.46 -2.93 -34.67
CA PRO A 447 20.51 -4.04 -34.88
C PRO A 447 20.81 -5.35 -34.10
N GLN A 448 21.95 -5.47 -33.39
CA GLN A 448 22.35 -6.73 -32.72
C GLN A 448 21.75 -6.92 -31.31
N HIS A 449 21.51 -5.84 -30.58
CA HIS A 449 20.95 -5.90 -29.22
C HIS A 449 19.45 -6.29 -29.22
N LEU A 450 18.71 -5.95 -30.28
CA LEU A 450 17.29 -6.28 -30.40
C LEU A 450 17.09 -7.78 -30.65
N ALA A 451 17.92 -8.38 -31.52
CA ALA A 451 17.88 -9.81 -31.82
C ALA A 451 18.24 -10.69 -30.60
N ASP A 452 19.17 -10.23 -29.75
CA ASP A 452 19.56 -10.95 -28.53
C ASP A 452 18.45 -10.89 -27.45
N MET A 453 17.79 -9.75 -27.30
CA MET A 453 16.65 -9.58 -26.38
C MET A 453 15.41 -10.39 -26.79
N GLU A 454 15.12 -10.49 -28.10
CA GLU A 454 14.04 -11.33 -28.62
C GLU A 454 14.31 -12.83 -28.44
N ALA A 455 15.57 -13.26 -28.57
CA ALA A 455 15.97 -14.65 -28.35
C ALA A 455 15.80 -15.06 -26.88
N GLN A 456 16.22 -14.19 -25.94
CA GLN A 456 16.07 -14.41 -24.50
C GLN A 456 14.59 -14.47 -24.07
N ARG A 457 13.72 -13.66 -24.68
CA ARG A 457 12.28 -13.67 -24.44
C ARG A 457 11.64 -14.99 -24.84
N ARG A 458 11.93 -15.46 -26.06
CA ARG A 458 11.42 -16.74 -26.59
C ARG A 458 11.86 -17.95 -25.77
N GLU A 459 13.10 -17.94 -25.28
CA GLU A 459 13.62 -19.01 -24.42
C GLU A 459 12.84 -19.09 -23.09
N PHE A 460 12.59 -17.93 -22.46
CA PHE A 460 11.82 -17.87 -21.22
C PHE A 460 10.35 -18.27 -21.40
N GLU A 461 9.70 -17.84 -22.48
CA GLU A 461 8.32 -18.22 -22.81
C GLU A 461 8.17 -19.73 -23.02
N ALA A 462 9.07 -20.34 -23.80
CA ALA A 462 9.07 -21.77 -24.06
C ALA A 462 9.27 -22.57 -22.75
N TRP A 463 10.16 -22.10 -21.87
CA TRP A 463 10.36 -22.70 -20.56
C TRP A 463 9.10 -22.57 -19.67
N LEU A 464 8.51 -21.38 -19.61
CA LEU A 464 7.34 -21.10 -18.78
C LEU A 464 6.14 -21.95 -19.21
N HIS A 465 5.93 -22.11 -20.52
CA HIS A 465 4.89 -22.98 -21.06
C HIS A 465 5.10 -24.44 -20.62
N LYS A 466 6.31 -24.96 -20.79
CA LYS A 466 6.66 -26.35 -20.43
C LYS A 466 6.48 -26.64 -18.94
N GLU A 467 6.82 -25.70 -18.07
CA GLU A 467 6.62 -25.85 -16.61
C GLU A 467 5.13 -25.78 -16.23
N ASN A 468 4.36 -24.92 -16.89
CA ASN A 468 2.93 -24.77 -16.65
C ASN A 468 2.13 -26.00 -17.14
N ASP A 469 2.53 -26.64 -18.23
CA ASP A 469 1.94 -27.90 -18.70
C ASP A 469 2.13 -29.03 -17.69
N LYS A 470 3.34 -29.15 -17.11
CA LYS A 470 3.62 -30.11 -16.04
C LYS A 470 2.76 -29.85 -14.81
N LEU A 471 2.62 -28.59 -14.39
CA LEU A 471 1.80 -28.20 -13.24
C LEU A 471 0.32 -28.50 -13.48
N THR A 472 -0.18 -28.18 -14.67
CA THR A 472 -1.57 -28.44 -15.07
C THR A 472 -1.85 -29.94 -15.13
N GLY A 473 -0.89 -30.75 -15.58
CA GLY A 473 -0.97 -32.21 -15.56
C GLY A 473 -1.06 -32.82 -14.15
N ILE A 474 -0.49 -32.15 -13.13
CA ILE A 474 -0.62 -32.55 -11.72
C ILE A 474 -2.00 -32.21 -11.17
N LEU A 475 -2.54 -31.04 -11.53
CA LEU A 475 -3.82 -30.52 -11.02
C LEU A 475 -5.05 -31.22 -11.62
N ASN A 476 -5.01 -31.56 -12.92
CA ASN A 476 -6.19 -32.11 -13.62
C ASN A 476 -6.45 -33.61 -13.37
N ASN A 477 -5.47 -34.36 -12.87
CA ASN A 477 -5.61 -35.82 -12.70
C ASN A 477 -6.02 -36.17 -11.25
N GLN A 478 -7.30 -35.97 -10.90
CA GLN A 478 -7.87 -36.16 -9.55
C GLN A 478 -8.39 -37.59 -9.22
N ARG A 479 -8.03 -38.64 -9.99
CA ARG A 479 -8.45 -40.02 -9.66
C ARG A 479 -7.59 -40.63 -8.54
N SER A 480 -8.18 -41.53 -7.76
CA SER A 480 -7.61 -42.21 -6.58
C SER A 480 -6.18 -42.67 -6.82
N LEU A 481 -5.22 -41.97 -6.19
CA LEU A 481 -3.80 -42.11 -6.45
C LEU A 481 -3.21 -43.27 -5.66
N SER A 482 -2.50 -44.16 -6.36
CA SER A 482 -1.62 -45.13 -5.71
C SER A 482 -0.51 -44.41 -4.95
N ASP A 483 0.00 -45.00 -3.86
CA ASP A 483 1.16 -44.49 -3.10
C ASP A 483 2.39 -44.23 -4.00
N LYS A 484 2.54 -44.99 -5.07
CA LYS A 484 3.61 -44.80 -6.07
C LYS A 484 3.39 -43.52 -6.89
N GLU A 485 2.16 -43.23 -7.30
CA GLU A 485 1.81 -42.01 -8.05
C GLU A 485 1.89 -40.75 -7.20
N LEU A 486 1.53 -40.83 -5.92
CA LEU A 486 1.70 -39.75 -4.96
C LEU A 486 3.18 -39.35 -4.79
N ARG A 487 4.09 -40.34 -4.75
CA ARG A 487 5.54 -40.10 -4.68
C ARG A 487 6.09 -39.51 -5.97
N ILE A 488 5.63 -39.98 -7.14
CA ILE A 488 6.06 -39.42 -8.44
C ILE A 488 5.66 -37.94 -8.52
N ARG A 489 4.39 -37.61 -8.24
CA ARG A 489 3.91 -36.22 -8.23
C ARG A 489 4.63 -35.33 -7.22
N GLN A 490 4.98 -35.89 -6.05
CA GLN A 490 5.79 -35.19 -5.05
C GLN A 490 7.14 -34.74 -5.61
N ASN A 491 7.82 -35.65 -6.30
CA ASN A 491 9.15 -35.39 -6.84
C ASN A 491 9.07 -34.42 -8.03
N THR A 492 8.05 -34.54 -8.87
CA THR A 492 7.78 -33.58 -9.95
C THR A 492 7.53 -32.17 -9.39
N LEU A 493 6.69 -32.01 -8.37
CA LEU A 493 6.40 -30.71 -7.76
C LEU A 493 7.64 -30.08 -7.10
N LYS A 494 8.50 -30.89 -6.47
CA LYS A 494 9.81 -30.43 -5.98
C LYS A 494 10.72 -29.94 -7.11
N GLY A 495 10.71 -30.63 -8.24
CA GLY A 495 11.43 -30.20 -9.45
C GLY A 495 10.94 -28.85 -9.99
N LEU A 496 9.61 -28.65 -10.05
CA LEU A 496 9.00 -27.38 -10.46
C LEU A 496 9.41 -26.21 -9.53
N HIS A 497 9.43 -26.45 -8.21
CA HIS A 497 9.89 -25.44 -7.24
C HIS A 497 11.36 -25.07 -7.41
N ALA A 498 12.23 -26.03 -7.75
CA ALA A 498 13.64 -25.75 -8.01
C ALA A 498 13.85 -24.90 -9.28
N GLY A 499 12.99 -25.04 -10.29
CA GLY A 499 13.03 -24.26 -11.53
C GLY A 499 12.70 -22.76 -11.35
N VAL A 500 12.00 -22.38 -10.29
CA VAL A 500 11.57 -20.99 -10.06
C VAL A 500 12.75 -20.02 -9.94
N ALA A 501 13.86 -20.45 -9.33
CA ALA A 501 15.05 -19.61 -9.17
C ALA A 501 15.67 -19.24 -10.53
N TRP A 502 15.74 -20.18 -11.46
CA TRP A 502 16.21 -19.94 -12.83
C TRP A 502 15.25 -19.00 -13.58
N GLY A 503 13.94 -19.27 -13.52
CA GLY A 503 12.93 -18.43 -14.16
C GLY A 503 12.93 -16.98 -13.64
N GLN A 504 13.11 -16.78 -12.34
CA GLN A 504 13.20 -15.46 -11.73
C GLN A 504 14.46 -14.69 -12.20
N SER A 505 15.58 -15.37 -12.40
CA SER A 505 16.81 -14.76 -12.92
C SER A 505 16.67 -14.32 -14.37
N GLN A 506 16.06 -15.15 -15.23
CA GLN A 506 15.84 -14.80 -16.65
C GLN A 506 14.81 -13.67 -16.80
N PHE A 507 13.73 -13.70 -16.01
CA PHE A 507 12.74 -12.63 -15.99
C PHE A 507 13.36 -11.27 -15.59
N GLN A 508 14.25 -11.25 -14.59
CA GLN A 508 14.95 -10.02 -14.18
C GLN A 508 15.89 -9.47 -15.26
N LYS A 509 16.55 -10.35 -16.03
CA LYS A 509 17.39 -9.93 -17.17
C LYS A 509 16.57 -9.26 -18.27
N LEU A 510 15.40 -9.82 -18.59
CA LEU A 510 14.45 -9.24 -19.56
C LEU A 510 13.95 -7.86 -19.11
N MET A 511 13.69 -7.67 -17.82
CA MET A 511 13.26 -6.38 -17.27
C MET A 511 14.38 -5.32 -17.21
N ALA A 512 15.65 -5.73 -17.10
CA ALA A 512 16.80 -4.83 -17.01
C ALA A 512 17.25 -4.24 -18.36
N GLY A 513 16.88 -4.87 -19.48
CA GLY A 513 17.15 -4.38 -20.84
C GLY A 513 16.33 -3.16 -21.27
N ARG A 514 15.55 -2.56 -20.36
CA ARG A 514 14.62 -1.46 -20.63
C ARG A 514 15.33 -0.12 -20.84
N ARG A 515 15.82 0.13 -22.05
CA ARG A 515 16.18 1.47 -22.53
C ARG A 515 15.65 1.67 -23.95
N SER A 516 14.42 2.18 -24.03
CA SER A 516 13.78 2.79 -25.22
C SER A 516 13.28 1.79 -26.28
N THR A 517 12.12 1.17 -26.07
CA THR A 517 11.40 0.46 -27.14
C THR A 517 9.92 0.85 -27.20
N SER A 518 9.27 0.52 -28.33
CA SER A 518 7.95 1.02 -28.73
C SER A 518 6.81 0.52 -27.83
N ALA A 519 5.65 1.18 -27.92
CA ALA A 519 4.46 0.87 -27.14
C ALA A 519 3.91 -0.57 -27.34
N GLU A 520 4.25 -1.27 -28.43
CA GLU A 520 3.83 -2.66 -28.67
C GLU A 520 4.66 -3.67 -27.88
N GLU A 521 5.98 -3.48 -27.76
CA GLU A 521 6.84 -4.37 -26.96
C GLU A 521 6.55 -4.27 -25.45
N ASP A 522 6.09 -3.09 -24.99
CA ASP A 522 5.66 -2.85 -23.61
C ASP A 522 4.39 -3.67 -23.26
N VAL A 523 3.51 -3.96 -24.24
CA VAL A 523 2.29 -4.78 -24.02
C VAL A 523 2.62 -6.27 -23.91
N GLU A 524 3.49 -6.79 -24.78
CA GLU A 524 3.88 -8.21 -24.77
C GLU A 524 4.68 -8.57 -23.50
N LEU A 525 5.52 -7.66 -23.01
CA LEU A 525 6.27 -7.84 -21.76
C LEU A 525 5.35 -7.84 -20.53
N GLU A 526 4.28 -7.06 -20.55
CA GLU A 526 3.29 -7.05 -19.46
C GLU A 526 2.42 -8.32 -19.47
N GLU A 527 2.08 -8.85 -20.65
CA GLU A 527 1.44 -10.16 -20.78
C GLU A 527 2.34 -11.29 -20.24
N LEU A 528 3.64 -11.26 -20.55
CA LEU A 528 4.62 -12.22 -20.05
C LEU A 528 4.76 -12.14 -18.52
N ARG A 529 4.75 -10.93 -17.96
CA ARG A 529 4.74 -10.69 -16.51
C ARG A 529 3.51 -11.28 -15.85
N TYR A 530 2.33 -11.09 -16.44
CA TYR A 530 1.09 -11.68 -15.94
C TYR A 530 1.17 -13.21 -15.93
N ARG A 531 1.64 -13.84 -17.01
CA ARG A 531 1.78 -15.31 -17.11
C ARG A 531 2.77 -15.87 -16.09
N TRP A 532 3.89 -15.18 -15.84
CA TRP A 532 4.86 -15.58 -14.81
C TRP A 532 4.28 -15.51 -13.39
N MET A 533 3.54 -14.44 -13.08
CA MET A 533 2.90 -14.28 -11.78
C MET A 533 1.82 -15.36 -11.54
N LEU A 534 1.02 -15.64 -12.57
CA LEU A 534 -0.01 -16.68 -12.51
C LEU A 534 0.58 -18.07 -12.27
N TYR A 535 1.69 -18.41 -12.93
CA TYR A 535 2.40 -19.67 -12.71
C TYR A 535 2.86 -19.83 -11.24
N LYS A 536 3.46 -18.77 -10.66
CA LYS A 536 3.90 -18.80 -9.26
C LYS A 536 2.76 -18.97 -8.27
N SER A 537 1.59 -18.36 -8.53
CA SER A 537 0.40 -18.54 -7.68
C SER A 537 -0.09 -19.99 -7.71
N LYS A 538 -0.28 -20.54 -8.92
CA LYS A 538 -0.73 -21.93 -9.11
C LYS A 538 0.20 -22.95 -8.46
N LEU A 539 1.51 -22.72 -8.50
CA LEU A 539 2.50 -23.61 -7.91
C LEU A 539 2.41 -23.61 -6.36
N LYS A 540 2.11 -22.45 -5.77
CA LYS A 540 1.93 -22.29 -4.32
C LYS A 540 0.67 -23.01 -3.82
N GLU A 541 -0.45 -22.83 -4.51
CA GLU A 541 -1.73 -23.47 -4.19
C GLU A 541 -1.64 -25.01 -4.23
N ALA A 542 -0.89 -25.56 -5.18
CA ALA A 542 -0.64 -27.00 -5.28
C ALA A 542 0.18 -27.56 -4.10
N GLY A 543 0.95 -26.72 -3.40
CA GLY A 543 1.71 -27.07 -2.20
C GLY A 543 0.84 -27.27 -0.94
N ASP A 544 -0.21 -26.47 -0.78
CA ASP A 544 -1.06 -26.45 0.42
C ASP A 544 -2.03 -27.64 0.49
N LEU A 545 -2.56 -28.08 -0.66
CA LEU A 545 -3.43 -29.26 -0.79
C LEU A 545 -2.80 -30.57 -0.27
N ARG A 546 -1.47 -30.63 -0.27
CA ARG A 546 -0.66 -31.77 0.20
C ARG A 546 -0.58 -31.86 1.73
N GLY A 547 -0.69 -30.75 2.46
CA GLY A 547 -0.71 -30.75 3.93
C GLY A 547 -1.97 -31.42 4.49
N LEU A 548 -3.08 -31.25 3.79
CA LEU A 548 -4.41 -31.73 4.16
C LEU A 548 -4.56 -33.25 4.02
N LEU A 549 -3.90 -33.87 3.04
CA LEU A 549 -3.97 -35.32 2.78
C LEU A 549 -3.15 -36.17 3.78
N LYS A 550 -2.13 -35.61 4.41
CA LYS A 550 -1.32 -36.31 5.43
C LYS A 550 -2.04 -36.47 6.78
N HIS A 551 -2.93 -35.53 7.13
CA HIS A 551 -3.64 -35.54 8.42
C HIS A 551 -4.76 -36.58 8.49
N LYS A 552 -5.29 -37.03 7.34
CA LYS A 552 -6.44 -37.95 7.29
C LYS A 552 -6.07 -39.40 7.62
N VAL A 553 -4.85 -39.83 7.33
CA VAL A 553 -4.37 -41.21 7.54
C VAL A 553 -4.08 -41.53 9.01
N GLN A 554 -3.92 -40.51 9.86
CA GLN A 554 -3.49 -40.69 11.26
C GLN A 554 -4.65 -40.79 12.26
N ARG A 555 -5.89 -40.55 11.82
CA ARG A 555 -7.08 -40.41 12.69
C ARG A 555 -7.86 -41.73 12.92
N GLU A 556 -7.60 -42.76 12.12
CA GLU A 556 -8.37 -44.02 12.15
C GLU A 556 -7.86 -45.08 13.15
N ASN A 557 -6.67 -44.89 13.74
CA ASN A 557 -6.02 -45.89 14.59
C ASN A 557 -6.31 -45.79 16.11
N LEU A 558 -7.04 -44.78 16.60
CA LEU A 558 -7.22 -44.56 18.04
C LEU A 558 -8.46 -45.25 18.68
N GLY A 559 -9.38 -45.80 17.90
CA GLY A 559 -10.67 -46.33 18.42
C GLY A 559 -10.62 -47.75 19.03
N LEU A 560 -9.65 -48.59 18.66
CA LEU A 560 -9.65 -50.01 19.06
C LEU A 560 -9.04 -50.31 20.45
N GLY A 561 -8.30 -49.39 21.05
CA GLY A 561 -7.56 -49.65 22.30
C GLY A 561 -8.40 -49.59 23.58
N PHE A 562 -9.54 -48.89 23.55
CA PHE A 562 -10.36 -48.65 24.74
C PHE A 562 -11.31 -49.83 25.04
N LEU A 563 -11.96 -50.38 24.00
CA LEU A 563 -12.86 -51.53 24.13
C LEU A 563 -12.16 -52.80 24.64
N TYR A 564 -10.87 -52.96 24.31
CA TYR A 564 -10.04 -54.07 24.78
C TYR A 564 -9.79 -54.04 26.31
N ARG A 565 -9.72 -52.84 26.92
CA ARG A 565 -9.46 -52.72 28.38
C ARG A 565 -10.71 -53.00 29.21
N VAL A 566 -11.88 -52.57 28.74
CA VAL A 566 -13.16 -52.77 29.44
C VAL A 566 -13.55 -54.26 29.47
N CYS A 567 -13.38 -54.98 28.36
CA CYS A 567 -13.67 -56.42 28.30
C CYS A 567 -12.72 -57.27 29.18
N ARG A 568 -11.47 -56.82 29.39
CA ARG A 568 -10.45 -57.58 30.14
C ARG A 568 -10.76 -57.69 31.64
N VAL A 569 -11.53 -56.75 32.20
CA VAL A 569 -11.87 -56.71 33.64
C VAL A 569 -13.29 -57.24 33.90
N ALA A 570 -14.25 -56.99 33.02
CA ALA A 570 -15.63 -57.43 33.21
C ALA A 570 -15.83 -58.96 33.08
N LEU A 571 -15.14 -59.61 32.14
CA LEU A 571 -15.22 -61.05 31.86
C LEU A 571 -14.80 -61.96 33.05
N PRO A 572 -13.67 -61.74 33.73
CA PRO A 572 -13.26 -62.60 34.84
C PRO A 572 -14.20 -62.50 36.05
N LEU A 573 -14.77 -61.32 36.34
CA LEU A 573 -15.75 -61.19 37.41
C LEU A 573 -17.06 -61.92 37.08
N GLN A 574 -17.52 -61.86 35.82
CA GLN A 574 -18.70 -62.60 35.36
C GLN A 574 -18.48 -64.11 35.42
N LEU A 575 -17.30 -64.60 35.04
CA LEU A 575 -16.93 -66.02 35.14
C LEU A 575 -16.85 -66.49 36.61
N LEU A 576 -16.30 -65.66 37.51
CA LEU A 576 -16.27 -65.95 38.95
C LEU A 576 -17.68 -66.03 39.54
N LEU A 577 -18.56 -65.06 39.22
CA LEU A 577 -19.96 -65.07 39.66
C LEU A 577 -20.69 -66.31 39.17
N LEU A 578 -20.50 -66.67 37.89
CA LEU A 578 -21.11 -67.85 37.29
C LEU A 578 -20.61 -69.13 37.98
N ALA A 579 -19.32 -69.21 38.30
CA ALA A 579 -18.72 -70.35 39.00
C ALA A 579 -19.27 -70.50 40.43
N LEU A 580 -19.42 -69.38 41.17
CA LEU A 580 -20.02 -69.39 42.50
C LEU A 580 -21.51 -69.76 42.48
N LEU A 581 -22.24 -69.31 41.45
CA LEU A 581 -23.64 -69.67 41.25
C LEU A 581 -23.76 -71.17 40.94
N LEU A 582 -22.89 -71.70 40.06
CA LEU A 582 -22.79 -73.13 39.79
C LEU A 582 -22.46 -73.93 41.07
N LEU A 583 -21.53 -73.43 41.90
CA LEU A 583 -21.19 -74.04 43.18
C LEU A 583 -22.39 -74.05 44.16
N ALA A 584 -23.13 -72.94 44.24
CA ALA A 584 -24.35 -72.82 45.06
C ALA A 584 -25.47 -73.75 44.57
N PHE A 585 -25.59 -74.00 43.27
CA PHE A 585 -26.50 -75.01 42.71
C PHE A 585 -26.03 -76.46 42.93
N LEU A 586 -24.72 -76.68 43.06
CA LEU A 586 -24.14 -78.01 43.32
C LEU A 586 -24.12 -78.37 44.81
N LEU A 587 -24.17 -77.39 45.73
CA LEU A 587 -24.24 -77.65 47.18
C LEU A 587 -25.45 -78.51 47.58
N PRO A 588 -26.69 -78.24 47.10
CA PRO A 588 -27.86 -79.08 47.36
C PRO A 588 -27.84 -80.46 46.67
N MET A 589 -26.97 -80.66 45.66
CA MET A 589 -26.83 -81.93 44.94
C MET A 589 -25.88 -82.92 45.63
N MET A 590 -25.19 -82.52 46.71
CA MET A 590 -24.40 -83.43 47.55
C MET A 590 -25.23 -84.12 48.65
N ASP A 591 -26.52 -84.34 48.42
CA ASP A 591 -27.39 -85.02 49.40
C ASP A 591 -27.28 -86.56 49.40
N GLU A 592 -26.35 -87.15 48.65
CA GLU A 592 -26.08 -88.59 48.75
C GLU A 592 -24.57 -88.87 48.74
N GLY A 593 -23.90 -88.73 49.90
CA GLY A 593 -22.57 -89.34 50.06
C GLY A 593 -21.56 -88.69 51.00
N THR A 594 -21.89 -87.61 51.73
CA THR A 594 -20.98 -87.06 52.74
C THR A 594 -21.01 -87.88 54.03
N SER A 595 -20.63 -89.16 53.93
CA SER A 595 -20.39 -89.98 55.10
C SER A 595 -19.31 -89.30 55.95
N CYS A 596 -19.63 -89.06 57.22
CA CYS A 596 -18.64 -88.73 58.26
C CYS A 596 -17.69 -89.92 58.55
N SER A 597 -17.30 -90.71 57.55
CA SER A 597 -16.49 -91.92 57.74
C SER A 597 -15.05 -91.61 58.14
N LEU A 598 -14.54 -90.40 57.84
CA LEU A 598 -13.14 -90.07 58.13
C LEU A 598 -12.89 -89.53 59.56
N SER A 599 -13.94 -89.08 60.28
CA SER A 599 -13.83 -88.61 61.68
C SER A 599 -14.69 -89.39 62.68
N ASN A 600 -15.44 -90.41 62.23
CA ASN A 600 -16.21 -91.28 63.10
C ASN A 600 -15.28 -92.25 63.86
N ASN A 601 -14.70 -91.75 64.96
CA ASN A 601 -13.88 -92.54 65.88
C ASN A 601 -14.64 -93.76 66.45
N PHE A 602 -15.98 -93.73 66.50
CA PHE A 602 -16.82 -94.83 66.97
C PHE A 602 -16.85 -96.02 65.99
N ALA A 603 -16.88 -95.78 64.68
CA ALA A 603 -16.84 -96.87 63.70
C ALA A 603 -15.47 -97.58 63.66
N ARG A 604 -14.39 -96.86 63.96
CA ARG A 604 -13.03 -97.40 63.97
C ARG A 604 -12.75 -98.28 65.20
N SER A 605 -13.35 -97.98 66.36
CA SER A 605 -13.25 -98.82 67.56
C SER A 605 -13.93 -100.19 67.40
N PHE A 606 -15.07 -100.26 66.70
CA PHE A 606 -15.77 -101.54 66.46
C PHE A 606 -15.01 -102.47 65.49
N ASN A 607 -14.23 -101.93 64.57
CA ASN A 607 -13.50 -102.73 63.58
C ASN A 607 -12.31 -103.51 64.18
N ILE A 608 -11.77 -103.04 65.32
CA ILE A 608 -10.80 -103.80 66.13
C ILE A 608 -11.52 -104.85 67.00
N MET A 609 -12.73 -104.53 67.47
CA MET A 609 -13.54 -105.42 68.31
C MET A 609 -14.10 -106.64 67.55
N LEU A 610 -14.30 -106.53 66.24
CA LEU A 610 -14.74 -107.63 65.35
C LEU A 610 -13.59 -108.53 64.86
N ARG A 611 -12.35 -108.28 65.27
CA ARG A 611 -11.18 -109.13 64.96
C ARG A 611 -10.58 -109.80 66.20
N TYR A 612 -11.30 -109.80 67.31
CA TYR A 612 -10.85 -110.41 68.57
C TYR A 612 -11.29 -111.88 68.64
N ASP A 613 -10.38 -112.81 68.29
CA ASP A 613 -10.56 -114.27 68.42
C ASP A 613 -10.09 -114.80 69.79
N GLY A 614 -10.34 -114.06 70.87
CA GLY A 614 -10.03 -114.47 72.25
C GLY A 614 -11.28 -114.51 73.13
N PRO A 615 -11.30 -115.28 74.23
CA PRO A 615 -12.39 -115.21 75.21
C PRO A 615 -12.38 -113.83 75.89
N PRO A 616 -13.56 -113.25 76.20
CA PRO A 616 -13.67 -111.88 76.71
C PRO A 616 -12.95 -111.72 78.06
N PRO A 617 -12.20 -110.63 78.27
CA PRO A 617 -11.44 -110.42 79.50
C PRO A 617 -12.36 -110.11 80.70
N THR A 618 -12.05 -110.73 81.84
CA THR A 618 -12.47 -110.33 83.20
C THR A 618 -11.71 -109.11 83.70
#